data_AF-A0A0G4IPQ0-F1
#
_entry.id   AF-A0A0G4IPQ0-F1
#
_cell.length_a   1.000
_cell.length_b   1.000
_cell.length_c   1.000
_cell.angle_alpha   90.00
_cell.angle_beta   90.00
_cell.angle_gamma   90.00
#
_symmetry.space_group_name_H-M   'P 1'
#
loop_
_entity.id
_entity.type
_entity.pdbx_description
1 polymer ?
#
loop_
_entity_poly.entity_id
_entity_poly.type
_entity_poly.pdbx_seq_one_letter_code
_entity_poly.pdbx_strand_id
1 'polypeptide(L)'
;MGRNDAAVTDAAEESYVDLAVLMAPLSRDRLEVVLAQCIAQHEDCLDVLRSELRRPIEDDDVEVDVSNTDALRDLLDRANAYLAAGASDQCSGILERITTALWSVSGEGDQEDLEAIWQTVEQTWQSVIDRYDPKNDYKAMKGLFEKMARWRQRVQPLLTEPLRDLKVRIDAGRSERPNKRARSAATGNTPAA
;
A
#
# COMPACT_ATOMS: atom_id res chain seq x y z
N MET A 1 -9.00 -65.86 -45.24
CA MET A 1 -9.58 -64.60 -45.76
C MET A 1 -9.60 -63.61 -44.62
N GLY A 2 -8.56 -62.78 -44.51
CA GLY A 2 -8.37 -61.84 -43.40
C GLY A 2 -8.40 -60.40 -43.91
N ARG A 3 -9.25 -59.60 -43.25
CA ARG A 3 -9.23 -58.15 -42.96
C ARG A 3 -8.54 -57.20 -43.95
N ASN A 4 -9.24 -56.12 -44.31
CA ASN A 4 -8.94 -54.77 -43.78
C ASN A 4 -9.96 -53.75 -44.27
N ASP A 5 -10.91 -53.42 -43.40
CA ASP A 5 -11.57 -52.11 -43.39
C ASP A 5 -10.50 -51.08 -42.98
N ALA A 6 -9.93 -50.38 -43.95
CA ALA A 6 -9.15 -49.19 -43.68
C ALA A 6 -10.14 -48.03 -43.47
N ALA A 7 -10.61 -47.89 -42.23
CA ALA A 7 -11.19 -46.65 -41.77
C ALA A 7 -10.12 -45.55 -41.91
N VAL A 8 -10.41 -44.59 -42.79
CA VAL A 8 -9.70 -43.32 -42.86
C VAL A 8 -9.97 -42.60 -41.54
N THR A 9 -9.01 -42.67 -40.63
CA THR A 9 -8.97 -41.74 -39.49
C THR A 9 -8.27 -40.48 -39.98
N ASP A 10 -9.08 -39.47 -40.32
CA ASP A 10 -8.67 -38.06 -40.25
C ASP A 10 -8.28 -37.78 -38.80
N ALA A 11 -7.02 -38.00 -38.46
CA ALA A 11 -6.43 -37.45 -37.26
C ALA A 11 -6.15 -35.98 -37.56
N ALA A 12 -7.07 -35.10 -37.16
CA ALA A 12 -6.82 -33.68 -37.06
C ALA A 12 -5.53 -33.47 -36.25
N GLU A 13 -4.49 -32.95 -36.89
CA GLU A 13 -3.33 -32.40 -36.20
C GLU A 13 -3.83 -31.21 -35.37
N GLU A 14 -4.14 -31.44 -34.10
CA GLU A 14 -4.33 -30.37 -33.13
C GLU A 14 -2.98 -29.63 -33.00
N SER A 15 -2.89 -28.44 -33.58
CA SER A 15 -1.73 -27.58 -33.43
C SER A 15 -1.67 -27.07 -31.99
N TYR A 16 -0.98 -27.83 -31.14
CA TYR A 16 -0.72 -27.43 -29.77
C TYR A 16 0.34 -26.33 -29.79
N VAL A 17 -0.10 -25.08 -29.83
CA VAL A 17 0.82 -23.94 -29.67
C VAL A 17 1.20 -23.88 -28.20
N ASP A 18 2.48 -24.14 -27.92
CA ASP A 18 3.02 -24.09 -26.57
C ASP A 18 2.87 -22.67 -25.99
N LEU A 19 2.20 -22.59 -24.84
CA LEU A 19 2.00 -21.34 -24.10
C LEU A 19 3.35 -20.67 -23.78
N ALA A 20 4.40 -21.45 -23.50
CA ALA A 20 5.73 -20.91 -23.27
C ALA A 20 6.29 -20.16 -24.49
N VAL A 21 5.99 -20.64 -25.71
CA VAL A 21 6.39 -19.99 -26.97
C VAL A 21 5.60 -18.71 -27.21
N LEU A 22 4.33 -18.67 -26.81
CA LEU A 22 3.49 -17.47 -26.90
C LEU A 22 3.86 -16.40 -25.85
N MET A 23 4.32 -16.82 -24.68
CA MET A 23 4.71 -15.92 -23.59
C MET A 23 6.14 -15.40 -23.73
N ALA A 24 7.05 -16.17 -24.33
CA ALA A 24 8.46 -15.80 -24.50
C ALA A 24 8.72 -14.40 -25.10
N PRO A 25 7.95 -13.89 -26.09
CA PRO A 25 8.19 -12.56 -26.64
C PRO A 25 7.55 -11.41 -25.83
N LEU A 26 6.77 -11.69 -24.79
CA LEU A 26 6.09 -10.65 -24.02
C LEU A 26 7.04 -9.95 -23.06
N SER A 27 6.93 -8.62 -22.97
CA SER A 27 7.63 -7.84 -21.94
C SER A 27 7.03 -8.10 -20.56
N ARG A 28 7.79 -7.77 -19.51
CA ARG A 28 7.34 -7.87 -18.12
C ARG A 28 5.98 -7.17 -17.90
N ASP A 29 5.86 -5.92 -18.35
CA ASP A 29 4.62 -5.14 -18.18
C ASP A 29 3.42 -5.81 -18.88
N ARG A 30 3.64 -6.43 -20.04
CA ARG A 30 2.60 -7.17 -20.77
C ARG A 30 2.20 -8.44 -20.03
N LEU A 31 3.16 -9.15 -19.44
CA LEU A 31 2.90 -10.33 -18.62
C LEU A 31 2.13 -9.97 -17.34
N GLU A 32 2.48 -8.84 -16.69
CA GLU A 32 1.79 -8.35 -15.50
C GLU A 32 0.33 -7.97 -15.80
N VAL A 33 0.06 -7.33 -16.94
CA VAL A 33 -1.32 -7.01 -17.38
C VAL A 33 -2.13 -8.27 -17.64
N VAL A 34 -1.56 -9.27 -18.34
CA VAL A 34 -2.24 -10.55 -18.60
C VAL A 34 -2.52 -11.28 -17.28
N LEU A 35 -1.55 -11.31 -16.37
CA LEU A 35 -1.69 -11.92 -15.05
C LEU A 35 -2.80 -11.24 -14.22
N ALA A 36 -2.84 -9.91 -14.21
CA ALA A 36 -3.88 -9.15 -13.51
C ALA A 36 -5.28 -9.45 -14.07
N GLN A 37 -5.42 -9.58 -15.40
CA GLN A 37 -6.68 -9.95 -16.03
C GLN A 37 -7.10 -11.39 -15.69
N CYS A 38 -6.15 -12.32 -15.64
CA CYS A 38 -6.42 -13.70 -15.23
C CYS A 38 -6.89 -13.79 -13.78
N ILE A 39 -6.26 -13.05 -12.86
CA ILE A 39 -6.68 -12.99 -11.45
C ILE A 39 -8.08 -12.38 -11.31
N ALA A 40 -8.39 -11.34 -12.09
CA ALA A 40 -9.71 -10.70 -12.04
C ALA A 40 -10.83 -11.63 -12.53
N GLN A 41 -10.53 -12.59 -13.42
CA GLN A 41 -11.49 -13.55 -13.95
C GLN A 41 -11.56 -14.85 -13.13
N HIS A 42 -10.48 -15.18 -12.42
CA HIS A 42 -10.30 -16.44 -11.70
C HIS A 42 -9.70 -16.17 -10.32
N GLU A 43 -10.57 -16.14 -9.30
CA GLU A 43 -10.19 -15.78 -7.92
C GLU A 43 -9.17 -16.77 -7.30
N ASP A 44 -9.22 -18.04 -7.71
CA ASP A 44 -8.29 -19.10 -7.31
C ASP A 44 -6.86 -18.88 -7.83
N CYS A 45 -6.68 -18.17 -8.94
CA CYS A 45 -5.35 -17.77 -9.41
C CYS A 45 -4.61 -16.92 -8.37
N LEU A 46 -5.32 -16.13 -7.57
CA LEU A 46 -4.71 -15.30 -6.52
C LEU A 46 -4.13 -16.16 -5.40
N ASP A 47 -4.80 -17.25 -5.04
CA ASP A 47 -4.34 -18.15 -3.98
C ASP A 47 -3.12 -18.96 -4.42
N VAL A 48 -3.12 -19.44 -5.66
CA VAL A 48 -1.94 -20.09 -6.27
C VAL A 48 -0.78 -19.10 -6.38
N LEU A 49 -1.03 -17.86 -6.81
CA LEU A 49 0.00 -16.84 -6.89
C LEU A 49 0.60 -16.56 -5.51
N ARG A 50 -0.23 -16.50 -4.47
CA ARG A 50 0.20 -16.30 -3.07
C ARG A 50 0.97 -17.49 -2.50
N SER A 51 0.74 -18.71 -2.98
CA SER A 51 1.48 -19.90 -2.54
C SER A 51 2.80 -20.08 -3.28
N GLU A 52 2.86 -19.72 -4.56
CA GLU A 52 4.03 -19.90 -5.44
C GLU A 52 5.00 -18.72 -5.37
N LEU A 53 4.49 -17.50 -5.24
CA LEU A 53 5.34 -16.37 -4.90
C LEU A 53 5.79 -16.55 -3.46
N ARG A 54 7.11 -16.48 -3.22
CA ARG A 54 7.63 -16.25 -1.87
C ARG A 54 6.80 -15.13 -1.25
N ARG A 55 6.44 -15.28 0.04
CA ARG A 55 5.73 -14.24 0.81
C ARG A 55 6.25 -12.88 0.34
N PRO A 56 5.38 -11.90 0.03
CA PRO A 56 5.82 -10.58 -0.39
C PRO A 56 6.92 -10.18 0.58
N ILE A 57 8.11 -9.83 0.04
CA ILE A 57 9.33 -9.57 0.83
C ILE A 57 8.86 -8.85 2.09
N GLU A 58 8.93 -9.57 3.22
CA GLU A 58 8.45 -9.06 4.49
C GLU A 58 9.19 -7.74 4.68
N ASP A 59 8.44 -6.67 4.93
CA ASP A 59 8.95 -5.29 4.87
C ASP A 59 10.16 -5.07 5.81
N ASP A 60 10.44 -5.99 6.72
CA ASP A 60 11.51 -5.89 7.71
C ASP A 60 12.94 -6.16 7.16
N ASP A 61 13.11 -6.73 5.96
CA ASP A 61 14.44 -7.16 5.46
C ASP A 61 15.06 -6.26 4.38
N VAL A 62 14.36 -5.22 3.91
CA VAL A 62 14.97 -4.29 2.94
C VAL A 62 15.69 -3.18 3.71
N GLU A 63 17.00 -3.27 3.84
CA GLU A 63 17.81 -2.14 4.28
C GLU A 63 17.59 -0.98 3.30
N VAL A 64 17.11 0.15 3.82
CA VAL A 64 16.91 1.36 3.00
C VAL A 64 18.25 2.06 2.89
N ASP A 65 18.97 1.79 1.80
CA ASP A 65 20.18 2.55 1.47
C ASP A 65 19.78 3.93 0.94
N VAL A 66 19.85 4.91 1.84
CA VAL A 66 19.52 6.30 1.57
C VAL A 66 20.52 7.02 0.68
N SER A 67 21.71 6.46 0.49
CA SER A 67 22.68 6.97 -0.49
C SER A 67 22.30 6.62 -1.93
N ASN A 68 21.33 5.71 -2.10
CA ASN A 68 20.78 5.29 -3.37
C ASN A 68 19.36 5.85 -3.55
N THR A 69 19.26 6.98 -4.24
CA THR A 69 17.98 7.64 -4.54
C THR A 69 17.06 6.77 -5.40
N ASP A 70 17.60 5.89 -6.25
CA ASP A 70 16.81 4.96 -7.05
C ASP A 70 16.15 3.89 -6.17
N ALA A 71 16.83 3.40 -5.13
CA ALA A 71 16.22 2.48 -4.17
C ALA A 71 15.06 3.13 -3.38
N LEU A 72 15.17 4.44 -3.08
CA LEU A 72 14.07 5.19 -2.45
C LEU A 72 12.88 5.37 -3.40
N ARG A 73 13.14 5.62 -4.68
CA ARG A 73 12.10 5.71 -5.72
C ARG A 73 11.37 4.38 -5.88
N ASP A 74 12.10 3.26 -5.96
CA ASP A 74 11.50 1.92 -6.05
C ASP A 74 10.59 1.60 -4.85
N LEU A 75 11.02 1.97 -3.63
CA LEU A 75 10.21 1.82 -2.44
C LEU A 75 8.97 2.71 -2.47
N LEU A 76 9.09 3.92 -3.00
CA LEU A 76 7.97 4.85 -3.12
C LEU A 76 6.95 4.39 -4.16
N ASP A 77 7.41 3.84 -5.28
CA ASP A 77 6.55 3.19 -6.29
C ASP A 77 5.81 1.99 -5.70
N ARG A 78 6.49 1.19 -4.87
CA ARG A 78 5.85 0.09 -4.13
C ARG A 78 4.80 0.61 -3.14
N ALA A 79 5.09 1.68 -2.41
CA ALA A 79 4.12 2.30 -1.50
C ALA A 79 2.89 2.82 -2.27
N ASN A 80 3.09 3.46 -3.42
CA ASN A 80 2.02 3.92 -4.30
C ASN A 80 1.21 2.75 -4.88
N ALA A 81 1.84 1.62 -5.20
CA ALA A 81 1.13 0.41 -5.63
C ALA A 81 0.23 -0.16 -4.52
N TYR A 82 0.71 -0.25 -3.28
CA TYR A 82 -0.12 -0.66 -2.14
C TYR A 82 -1.27 0.32 -1.91
N LEU A 83 -1.01 1.62 -2.04
CA LEU A 83 -2.04 2.64 -1.97
C LEU A 83 -3.09 2.41 -3.07
N ALA A 84 -2.69 2.24 -4.34
CA ALA A 84 -3.61 1.98 -5.44
C ALA A 84 -4.48 0.71 -5.20
N ALA A 85 -3.90 -0.31 -4.56
CA ALA A 85 -4.59 -1.56 -4.21
C ALA A 85 -5.50 -1.47 -2.96
N GLY A 86 -5.61 -0.32 -2.29
CA GLY A 86 -6.39 -0.17 -1.06
C GLY A 86 -5.70 -0.65 0.21
N ALA A 87 -4.44 -1.09 0.11
CA ALA A 87 -3.62 -1.62 1.20
C ALA A 87 -2.92 -0.47 1.98
N SER A 88 -3.72 0.38 2.63
CA SER A 88 -3.22 1.60 3.31
C SER A 88 -2.23 1.33 4.46
N ASP A 89 -2.34 0.20 5.15
CA ASP A 89 -1.44 -0.15 6.26
C ASP A 89 -0.02 -0.47 5.74
N GLN A 90 0.07 -1.26 4.66
CA GLN A 90 1.34 -1.59 4.00
C GLN A 90 1.96 -0.35 3.37
N CYS A 91 1.16 0.47 2.69
CA CYS A 91 1.60 1.77 2.17
C CYS A 91 2.20 2.63 3.28
N SER A 92 1.47 2.78 4.40
CA SER A 92 1.93 3.56 5.55
C SER A 92 3.25 3.03 6.08
N GLY A 93 3.38 1.72 6.30
CA GLY A 93 4.62 1.10 6.80
C GLY A 93 5.85 1.40 5.94
N ILE A 94 5.70 1.33 4.61
CA ILE A 94 6.79 1.68 3.69
C ILE A 94 7.10 3.19 3.73
N LEU A 95 6.06 4.04 3.73
CA LEU A 95 6.26 5.49 3.85
C LEU A 95 6.95 5.89 5.15
N GLU A 96 6.65 5.24 6.28
CA GLU A 96 7.32 5.50 7.55
C GLU A 96 8.83 5.22 7.44
N ARG A 97 9.20 4.14 6.74
CA ARG A 97 10.61 3.76 6.51
C ARG A 97 11.32 4.74 5.60
N ILE A 98 10.72 5.09 4.46
CA ILE A 98 11.26 6.11 3.54
C ILE A 98 11.44 7.44 4.27
N THR A 99 10.42 7.89 5.00
CA THR A 99 10.46 9.16 5.72
C THR A 99 11.53 9.16 6.81
N THR A 100 11.69 8.05 7.53
CA THR A 100 12.74 7.90 8.57
C THR A 100 14.14 7.88 7.96
N ALA A 101 14.31 7.18 6.84
CA ALA A 101 15.58 7.12 6.13
C ALA A 101 15.97 8.52 5.62
N LEU A 102 15.08 9.19 4.87
CA LEU A 102 15.31 10.55 4.37
C LEU A 102 15.59 11.56 5.51
N TRP A 103 14.89 11.42 6.65
CA TRP A 103 15.12 12.26 7.83
C TRP A 103 16.52 12.07 8.45
N SER A 104 17.15 10.92 8.25
CA SER A 104 18.50 10.63 8.77
C SER A 104 19.64 11.21 7.91
N VAL A 105 19.37 11.54 6.64
CA VAL A 105 20.38 11.98 5.65
C VAL A 105 20.19 13.45 5.23
N SER A 106 19.32 14.20 5.92
CA SER A 106 19.10 15.62 5.66
C SER A 106 20.41 16.42 5.81
N GLY A 107 21.09 16.68 4.68
CA GLY A 107 22.39 17.40 4.63
C GLY A 107 23.45 16.77 3.72
N GLU A 108 23.28 15.55 3.21
CA GLU A 108 24.22 14.87 2.31
C GLU A 108 23.51 14.37 1.04
N GLY A 109 24.07 14.60 -0.15
CA GLY A 109 23.51 14.15 -1.44
C GLY A 109 23.08 15.28 -2.39
N ASP A 110 22.54 14.90 -3.55
CA ASP A 110 21.95 15.85 -4.50
C ASP A 110 20.63 16.39 -3.95
N GLN A 111 20.63 17.68 -3.60
CA GLN A 111 19.53 18.31 -2.89
C GLN A 111 18.26 18.44 -3.74
N GLU A 112 18.40 18.57 -5.07
CA GLU A 112 17.26 18.68 -5.99
C GLU A 112 16.54 17.33 -6.12
N ASP A 113 17.30 16.24 -6.21
CA ASP A 113 16.77 14.88 -6.33
C ASP A 113 16.07 14.42 -5.03
N LEU A 114 16.64 14.77 -3.88
CA LEU A 114 16.02 14.53 -2.57
C LEU A 114 14.75 15.35 -2.37
N GLU A 115 14.70 16.59 -2.85
CA GLU A 115 13.50 17.43 -2.79
C GLU A 115 12.35 16.82 -3.60
N ALA A 116 12.63 16.31 -4.80
CA ALA A 116 11.63 15.63 -5.62
C ALA A 116 11.04 14.39 -4.90
N ILE A 117 11.89 13.56 -4.29
CA ILE A 117 11.44 12.40 -3.50
C ILE A 117 10.57 12.85 -2.32
N TRP A 118 11.00 13.90 -1.61
CA TRP A 118 10.24 14.46 -0.49
C TRP A 118 8.85 14.97 -0.88
N GLN A 119 8.73 15.64 -2.03
CA GLN A 119 7.44 16.10 -2.55
C GLN A 119 6.50 14.92 -2.84
N THR A 120 7.01 13.85 -3.45
CA THR A 120 6.20 12.64 -3.70
C THR A 120 5.82 11.94 -2.40
N VAL A 121 6.72 11.83 -1.42
CA VAL A 121 6.41 11.30 -0.08
C VAL A 121 5.31 12.12 0.60
N GLU A 122 5.36 13.44 0.52
CA GLU A 122 4.32 14.32 1.08
C GLU A 122 2.95 14.07 0.45
N GLN A 123 2.90 13.93 -0.88
CA GLN A 123 1.67 13.63 -1.62
C GLN A 123 1.10 12.24 -1.30
N THR A 124 1.96 11.22 -1.18
CA THR A 124 1.51 9.87 -0.82
C THR A 124 1.00 9.84 0.62
N TRP A 125 1.66 10.56 1.55
CA TRP A 125 1.14 10.73 2.92
C TRP A 125 -0.23 11.38 2.94
N GLN A 126 -0.42 12.46 2.18
CA GLN A 126 -1.73 13.12 2.06
C GLN A 126 -2.80 12.13 1.59
N SER A 127 -2.48 11.32 0.59
CA SER A 127 -3.41 10.33 0.04
C SER A 127 -3.75 9.20 1.02
N VAL A 128 -2.79 8.77 1.85
CA VAL A 128 -3.04 7.85 2.97
C VAL A 128 -3.98 8.49 3.99
N ILE A 129 -3.69 9.73 4.39
CA ILE A 129 -4.49 10.47 5.37
C ILE A 129 -5.92 10.66 4.88
N ASP A 130 -6.09 10.89 3.58
CA ASP A 130 -7.40 11.14 3.01
C ASP A 130 -8.34 9.95 3.11
N ARG A 131 -7.78 8.74 3.20
CA ARG A 131 -8.51 7.48 3.35
C ARG A 131 -8.88 7.13 4.78
N TYR A 132 -8.30 7.78 5.78
CA TYR A 132 -8.69 7.51 7.16
C TYR A 132 -10.13 7.94 7.42
N ASP A 133 -10.90 7.02 8.02
CA ASP A 133 -12.20 7.31 8.58
C ASP A 133 -12.01 7.87 10.01
N PRO A 134 -12.42 9.13 10.27
CA PRO A 134 -12.29 9.74 11.58
C PRO A 134 -12.88 8.92 12.75
N LYS A 135 -13.91 8.11 12.49
CA LYS A 135 -14.61 7.31 13.51
C LYS A 135 -13.87 6.03 13.82
N ASN A 136 -13.40 5.33 12.80
CA ASN A 136 -12.83 3.99 12.91
C ASN A 136 -11.32 4.03 13.15
N ASP A 137 -10.62 5.01 12.58
CA ASP A 137 -9.15 5.02 12.53
C ASP A 137 -8.50 5.98 13.54
N TYR A 138 -9.28 6.53 14.49
CA TYR A 138 -8.81 7.53 15.45
C TYR A 138 -7.48 7.16 16.15
N LYS A 139 -7.32 5.90 16.56
CA LYS A 139 -6.08 5.45 17.23
C LYS A 139 -4.89 5.44 16.27
N ALA A 140 -5.09 4.94 15.05
CA ALA A 140 -4.06 4.90 14.01
C ALA A 140 -3.64 6.33 13.62
N MET A 141 -4.61 7.20 13.35
CA MET A 141 -4.37 8.62 13.06
C MET A 141 -3.57 9.31 14.17
N LYS A 142 -3.91 9.08 15.44
CA LYS A 142 -3.17 9.67 16.57
C LYS A 142 -1.72 9.17 16.63
N GLY A 143 -1.50 7.87 16.44
CA GLY A 143 -0.15 7.30 16.39
C GLY A 143 0.68 7.88 15.25
N LEU A 144 0.09 8.00 14.06
CA LEU A 144 0.73 8.61 12.90
C LEU A 144 1.05 10.10 13.14
N PHE A 145 0.14 10.85 13.75
CA PHE A 145 0.36 12.26 14.07
C PHE A 145 1.59 12.47 14.96
N GLU A 146 1.78 11.62 15.98
CA GLU A 146 2.95 11.68 16.85
C GLU A 146 4.26 11.40 16.10
N LYS A 147 4.25 10.47 15.14
CA LYS A 147 5.42 10.17 14.28
C LYS A 147 5.71 11.31 13.30
N MET A 148 4.71 11.75 12.53
CA MET A 148 4.85 12.83 11.55
C MET A 148 5.26 14.15 12.21
N ALA A 149 4.76 14.45 13.40
CA ALA A 149 5.19 15.63 14.16
C ALA A 149 6.68 15.59 14.52
N ARG A 150 7.26 14.40 14.78
CA ARG A 150 8.70 14.24 15.03
C ARG A 150 9.51 14.45 13.76
N TRP A 151 9.11 13.83 12.64
CA TRP A 151 9.81 14.02 11.37
C TRP A 151 9.81 15.49 10.94
N ARG A 152 8.64 16.15 11.00
CA ARG A 152 8.48 17.57 10.63
C ARG A 152 9.45 18.51 11.34
N GLN A 153 9.89 18.21 12.57
CA GLN A 153 10.81 19.10 13.30
C GLN A 153 12.11 19.39 12.56
N ARG A 154 12.56 18.48 11.67
CA ARG A 154 13.82 18.67 10.91
C ARG A 154 13.63 18.99 9.44
N VAL A 155 12.50 18.62 8.85
CA VAL A 155 12.29 18.71 7.39
C VAL A 155 11.36 19.85 6.98
N GLN A 156 11.21 20.89 7.81
CA GLN A 156 10.36 22.03 7.46
C GLN A 156 10.81 22.69 6.14
N PRO A 157 9.87 23.02 5.23
CA PRO A 157 8.42 23.08 5.42
C PRO A 157 7.63 21.79 5.14
N LEU A 158 8.28 20.69 4.76
CA LEU A 158 7.63 19.44 4.35
C LEU A 158 6.81 18.81 5.48
N LEU A 159 5.79 18.04 5.10
CA LEU A 159 4.82 17.37 5.99
C LEU A 159 3.94 18.34 6.78
N THR A 160 3.95 19.64 6.47
CA THR A 160 3.16 20.64 7.19
C THR A 160 1.67 20.48 6.92
N GLU A 161 1.29 20.34 5.65
CA GLU A 161 -0.11 20.20 5.24
C GLU A 161 -0.67 18.83 5.64
N PRO A 162 -0.01 17.69 5.35
CA PRO A 162 -0.46 16.38 5.83
C PRO A 162 -0.68 16.33 7.34
N LEU A 163 0.26 16.89 8.13
CA LEU A 163 0.12 16.90 9.59
C LEU A 163 -1.06 17.78 10.06
N ARG A 164 -1.34 18.88 9.36
CA ARG A 164 -2.49 19.75 9.66
C ARG A 164 -3.79 19.02 9.38
N ASP A 165 -3.92 18.39 8.22
CA ASP A 165 -5.13 17.67 7.82
C ASP A 165 -5.40 16.47 8.72
N LEU A 166 -4.34 15.72 9.06
CA LEU A 166 -4.43 14.62 10.02
C LEU A 166 -4.94 15.11 11.38
N LYS A 167 -4.50 16.29 11.85
CA LYS A 167 -5.00 16.89 13.09
C LYS A 167 -6.49 17.23 13.00
N VAL A 168 -6.94 17.85 11.90
CA VAL A 168 -8.35 18.19 11.68
C VAL A 168 -9.22 16.93 11.73
N ARG A 169 -8.78 15.85 11.07
CA ARG A 169 -9.48 14.55 11.08
C ARG A 169 -9.53 13.92 12.48
N ILE A 170 -8.45 14.00 13.26
CA ILE A 170 -8.44 13.55 14.66
C ILE A 170 -9.45 14.34 15.51
N ASP A 171 -9.51 15.66 15.33
CA ASP A 171 -10.44 16.51 16.08
C ASP A 171 -11.90 16.23 15.71
N ALA A 172 -12.19 15.94 14.43
CA ALA A 172 -13.50 15.46 13.98
C ALA A 172 -13.86 14.10 14.62
N GLY A 173 -12.95 13.14 14.60
CA GLY A 173 -13.16 11.84 15.25
C GLY A 173 -13.36 11.93 16.77
N ARG A 174 -12.83 12.99 17.41
CA ARG A 174 -13.01 13.24 18.84
C ARG A 174 -14.39 13.82 19.16
N SER A 175 -14.89 14.75 18.36
CA SER A 175 -16.18 15.43 18.59
C SER A 175 -17.37 14.48 18.40
N GLU A 176 -17.22 13.46 17.55
CA GLU A 176 -18.25 12.46 17.25
C GLU A 176 -18.31 11.29 18.26
N ARG A 177 -17.35 11.21 19.19
CA ARG A 177 -17.38 10.18 20.24
C ARG A 177 -18.44 10.51 21.30
N PRO A 178 -19.32 9.57 21.68
CA PRO A 178 -20.31 9.81 22.72
C PRO A 178 -19.60 10.18 24.03
N ASN A 179 -19.87 11.41 24.50
CA ASN A 179 -19.35 11.91 25.76
C ASN A 179 -19.77 10.98 26.91
N LYS A 180 -18.82 10.21 27.46
CA LYS A 180 -19.02 9.39 28.67
C LYS A 180 -19.55 10.18 29.88
N ARG A 181 -19.50 11.52 29.85
CA ARG A 181 -19.98 12.40 30.93
C ARG A 181 -21.50 12.57 31.02
N ALA A 182 -22.28 12.16 30.02
CA ALA A 182 -23.74 12.30 30.08
C ALA A 182 -24.46 11.26 30.97
N ARG A 183 -23.76 10.21 31.46
CA ARG A 183 -24.38 9.16 32.30
C ARG A 183 -24.34 9.42 33.81
N SER A 184 -23.65 10.46 34.29
CA SER A 184 -23.57 10.75 35.73
C SER A 184 -24.63 11.73 36.24
N ALA A 185 -25.47 12.29 35.36
CA ALA A 185 -26.52 13.25 35.72
C ALA A 185 -27.92 12.63 35.85
N ALA A 186 -28.09 11.33 35.55
CA ALA A 186 -29.40 10.67 35.51
C ALA A 186 -29.80 9.91 36.79
N THR A 187 -28.94 9.83 37.80
CA THR A 187 -29.28 9.26 39.11
C THR A 187 -29.33 10.38 40.14
N GLY A 188 -30.38 11.20 40.04
CA GLY A 188 -30.81 12.07 41.12
C GLY A 188 -31.41 11.22 42.24
N ASN A 189 -30.68 11.08 43.35
CA ASN A 189 -31.26 10.62 44.60
C ASN A 189 -32.08 11.77 45.20
N THR A 190 -33.40 11.67 45.11
CA THR A 190 -34.33 12.48 45.90
C THR A 190 -34.26 11.99 47.35
N PRO A 191 -33.95 12.84 48.35
CA PRO A 191 -34.07 12.45 49.74
C PRO A 191 -35.56 12.42 50.12
N ALA A 192 -36.01 11.29 50.65
CA ALA A 192 -37.34 11.17 51.23
C ALA A 192 -37.42 12.02 52.52
N ALA A 193 -38.50 12.79 52.62
CA ALA A 193 -38.92 13.55 53.79
C ALA A 193 -39.51 12.65 54.88
#